data_AF-A0A8X6FYV2-F1
#
_entry.id   AF-A0A8X6FYV2-F1
#
_cell.length_a   1.000
_cell.length_b   1.000
_cell.length_c   1.000
_cell.angle_alpha   90.00
_cell.angle_beta   90.00
_cell.angle_gamma   90.00
#
_symmetry.space_group_name_H-M   'P 1'
#
loop_
_entity.id
_entity.type
_entity.pdbx_description
1 polymer ?
#
loop_
_entity_poly.entity_id
_entity_poly.type
_entity_poly.pdbx_seq_one_letter_code
_entity_poly.pdbx_strand_id
1 'polypeptide(L)'
;MIPVGYFSEKFQNNMCDIEFIIPSRFENLFSSTSRHYTVKEVLSKQSVTVEVLQLKRLMYEDGETFIFKHFDLYCNLIRQFPEFDEGLKISAFRILLQVSKKVIETLTDTLEDETEEYDIQLSSKCRNMILMSVYLLCQFTHAFEEEIIKKNANVNIGKGRKKKMTIEETELSEWPEERLKFFVTLKKIFQLPIRKFWNPPIIDYEFIK
;
A
#
# COMPACT_ATOMS: atom_id res chain seq x y z
N MET A 1 28.36 -16.27 13.13
CA MET A 1 27.74 -15.05 13.69
C MET A 1 28.00 -13.94 12.70
N ILE A 2 27.06 -13.67 11.80
CA ILE A 2 27.20 -12.63 10.77
C ILE A 2 26.55 -11.35 11.34
N PRO A 3 27.17 -10.16 11.22
CA PRO A 3 26.65 -8.97 11.86
C PRO A 3 25.34 -8.52 11.19
N VAL A 4 24.33 -8.27 12.01
CA VAL A 4 22.97 -7.84 11.65
C VAL A 4 22.94 -6.46 10.95
N GLY A 5 24.07 -5.75 10.88
CA GLY A 5 24.19 -4.43 10.24
C GLY A 5 24.51 -4.42 8.74
N TYR A 6 25.04 -5.51 8.16
CA TYR A 6 25.53 -5.48 6.77
C TYR A 6 24.44 -5.64 5.70
N PHE A 7 23.24 -6.07 6.09
CA PHE A 7 22.12 -6.21 5.14
C PHE A 7 21.36 -4.89 4.95
N SER A 8 21.26 -4.03 5.98
CA SER A 8 20.42 -2.81 5.92
C SER A 8 20.93 -1.76 4.93
N GLU A 9 22.24 -1.53 4.83
CA GLU A 9 22.79 -0.48 3.94
C GLU A 9 22.70 -0.84 2.44
N LYS A 10 22.78 -2.12 2.07
CA LYS A 10 22.62 -2.54 0.66
C LYS A 10 21.17 -2.49 0.18
N PHE A 11 20.18 -2.58 1.07
CA PHE A 11 18.78 -2.44 0.70
C PHE A 11 18.38 -0.98 0.47
N GLN A 12 18.96 -0.06 1.24
CA GLN A 12 18.67 1.37 1.14
C GLN A 12 19.21 1.99 -0.16
N ASN A 13 20.34 1.49 -0.66
CA ASN A 13 20.89 1.92 -1.95
C ASN A 13 20.18 1.34 -3.19
N ASN A 14 19.37 0.29 -3.07
CA ASN A 14 18.86 -0.44 -4.25
C ASN A 14 17.42 -0.08 -4.65
N MET A 15 16.66 0.66 -3.82
CA MET A 15 15.27 1.03 -4.13
C MET A 15 15.09 2.45 -4.69
N CYS A 16 16.14 3.29 -4.64
CA CYS A 16 16.24 4.48 -5.49
C CYS A 16 16.60 4.11 -6.94
N ASP A 17 17.29 2.98 -7.14
CA ASP A 17 17.78 2.52 -8.45
C ASP A 17 16.76 1.71 -9.27
N ILE A 18 15.75 1.12 -8.61
CA ILE A 18 14.70 0.31 -9.27
C ILE A 18 13.40 1.11 -9.32
N GLU A 19 12.97 1.47 -10.53
CA GLU A 19 11.70 2.12 -10.78
C GLU A 19 10.52 1.17 -10.52
N PHE A 20 9.57 1.61 -9.71
CA PHE A 20 8.32 0.90 -9.52
C PHE A 20 7.36 1.24 -10.66
N ILE A 21 6.94 0.21 -11.40
CA ILE A 21 5.93 0.33 -12.44
C ILE A 21 4.65 -0.33 -11.94
N ILE A 22 3.53 0.37 -12.08
CA ILE A 22 2.23 -0.18 -11.69
C ILE A 22 1.93 -1.40 -12.55
N PRO A 23 1.72 -2.57 -11.93
CA PRO A 23 1.44 -3.79 -12.66
C PRO A 23 0.01 -3.75 -13.21
N SER A 24 -0.18 -4.24 -14.44
CA SER A 24 -1.51 -4.36 -15.05
C SER A 24 -2.43 -5.34 -14.32
N ARG A 25 -1.85 -6.30 -13.57
CA ARG A 25 -2.54 -7.24 -12.69
C ARG A 25 -1.75 -7.43 -11.41
N PHE A 26 -2.42 -7.53 -10.27
CA PHE A 26 -1.77 -7.70 -8.97
C PHE A 26 -0.84 -8.92 -8.95
N GLU A 27 -1.22 -10.02 -9.60
CA GLU A 27 -0.44 -11.26 -9.65
C GLU A 27 0.90 -11.12 -10.41
N ASN A 28 1.02 -10.11 -11.27
CA ASN A 28 2.25 -9.87 -12.03
C ASN A 28 3.42 -9.48 -11.12
N LEU A 29 3.13 -8.93 -9.92
CA LEU A 29 4.16 -8.64 -8.91
C LEU A 29 4.88 -9.90 -8.41
N PHE A 30 4.26 -11.08 -8.54
CA PHE A 30 4.78 -12.35 -8.02
C PHE A 30 5.41 -13.25 -9.09
N SER A 31 5.34 -12.86 -10.37
CA SER A 31 5.61 -13.77 -11.49
C SER A 31 6.53 -13.20 -12.57
N SER A 32 6.98 -11.94 -12.45
CA SER A 32 7.75 -11.27 -13.50
C SER A 32 9.27 -11.50 -13.40
N THR A 33 9.87 -11.97 -14.50
CA THR A 33 11.29 -11.81 -14.84
C THR A 33 11.47 -10.53 -15.67
N SER A 34 11.63 -9.36 -15.06
CA SER A 34 11.99 -8.14 -15.80
C SER A 34 12.64 -7.06 -14.92
N ARG A 35 13.13 -5.99 -15.57
CA ARG A 35 13.93 -4.87 -15.05
C ARG A 35 13.26 -3.99 -13.98
N HIS A 36 12.07 -4.36 -13.51
CA HIS A 36 11.22 -3.55 -12.64
C HIS A 36 10.95 -4.28 -11.33
N TYR A 37 10.45 -3.56 -10.34
CA TYR A 37 10.20 -4.14 -9.03
C TYR A 37 9.24 -5.34 -9.08
N THR A 38 9.62 -6.43 -8.41
CA THR A 38 8.78 -7.59 -8.13
C THR A 38 8.87 -7.96 -6.66
N VAL A 39 7.81 -8.57 -6.13
CA VAL A 39 7.79 -9.11 -4.78
C VAL A 39 8.87 -10.18 -4.67
N LYS A 40 9.82 -9.96 -3.77
CA LYS A 40 11.02 -10.78 -3.59
C LYS A 40 10.75 -11.93 -2.65
N GLU A 41 9.89 -11.72 -1.66
CA GLU A 41 9.60 -12.70 -0.62
C GLU A 41 8.14 -13.15 -0.67
N VAL A 42 7.93 -14.46 -0.74
CA VAL A 42 6.61 -15.09 -0.62
C VAL A 42 6.48 -15.61 0.81
N LEU A 43 5.63 -14.95 1.59
CA LEU A 43 5.45 -15.22 3.01
C LEU A 43 4.31 -16.20 3.26
N SER A 44 4.51 -17.08 4.24
CA SER A 44 3.45 -17.91 4.80
C SER A 44 2.44 -17.06 5.59
N LYS A 45 1.20 -17.54 5.74
CA LYS A 45 0.20 -16.91 6.61
C LYS A 45 0.73 -16.57 8.00
N GLN A 46 1.45 -17.51 8.63
CA GLN A 46 1.99 -17.32 9.98
C GLN A 46 3.03 -16.19 10.02
N SER A 47 3.93 -16.15 9.03
CA SER A 47 4.93 -15.08 8.90
C SER A 47 4.26 -13.73 8.72
N VAL A 48 3.28 -13.62 7.81
CA VAL A 48 2.51 -12.39 7.59
C VAL A 48 1.84 -11.94 8.89
N THR A 49 1.18 -12.84 9.63
CA THR A 49 0.54 -12.48 10.90
C THR A 49 1.54 -11.90 11.89
N VAL A 50 2.71 -12.55 12.07
CA VAL A 50 3.74 -12.10 13.02
C VAL A 50 4.28 -10.72 12.64
N GLU A 51 4.58 -10.50 11.36
CA GLU A 51 5.14 -9.23 10.89
C GLU A 51 4.12 -8.09 10.90
N VAL A 52 2.86 -8.35 10.55
CA VAL A 52 1.79 -7.34 10.60
C VAL A 52 1.59 -6.82 12.02
N LEU A 53 1.71 -7.67 13.04
CA LEU A 53 1.63 -7.25 14.44
C LEU A 53 2.77 -6.31 14.86
N GLN A 54 3.88 -6.31 14.11
CA GLN A 54 5.05 -5.46 14.37
C GLN A 54 5.05 -4.18 13.53
N LEU A 55 4.18 -4.07 12.51
CA LEU A 55 4.17 -2.94 11.56
C LEU A 55 4.11 -1.58 12.23
N LYS A 56 3.34 -1.44 13.32
CA LYS A 56 3.24 -0.15 14.03
C LYS A 56 4.60 0.29 14.56
N ARG A 57 5.39 -0.64 15.11
CA ARG A 57 6.73 -0.38 15.61
C ARG A 57 7.68 -0.06 14.45
N LEU A 58 7.67 -0.90 13.42
CA LEU A 58 8.49 -0.75 12.22
C LEU A 58 8.22 0.60 11.52
N MET A 59 6.97 1.10 11.53
CA MET A 59 6.61 2.43 11.01
C MET A 59 7.30 3.57 11.76
N TYR A 60 7.54 3.43 13.06
CA TYR A 60 8.31 4.42 13.82
C TYR A 60 9.82 4.26 13.60
N GLU A 61 10.31 3.02 13.49
CA GLU A 61 11.73 2.72 13.30
C GLU A 61 12.24 3.09 11.89
N ASP A 62 11.48 2.78 10.84
CA ASP A 62 11.91 2.94 9.45
C ASP A 62 11.60 4.31 8.84
N GLY A 63 10.69 5.07 9.46
CA GLY A 63 10.34 6.43 9.03
C GLY A 63 9.96 6.51 7.55
N GLU A 64 10.66 7.38 6.81
CA GLU A 64 10.44 7.60 5.37
C GLU A 64 10.75 6.38 4.49
N THR A 65 11.56 5.43 4.98
CA THR A 65 11.94 4.22 4.23
C THR A 65 10.96 3.07 4.40
N PHE A 66 9.94 3.22 5.25
CA PHE A 66 9.02 2.16 5.61
C PHE A 66 8.36 1.50 4.40
N ILE A 67 7.83 2.32 3.47
CA ILE A 67 7.08 1.79 2.31
C ILE A 67 7.96 0.88 1.46
N PHE A 68 9.23 1.22 1.30
CA PHE A 68 10.19 0.46 0.51
C PHE A 68 10.53 -0.89 1.16
N LYS A 69 10.68 -0.91 2.49
CA LYS A 69 11.03 -2.13 3.23
C LYS A 69 9.86 -3.10 3.36
N HIS A 70 8.64 -2.59 3.51
CA HIS A 70 7.47 -3.39 3.89
C HIS A 70 6.44 -3.56 2.77
N PHE A 71 6.74 -3.11 1.55
CA PHE A 71 5.84 -3.27 0.40
C PHE A 71 5.44 -4.74 0.18
N ASP A 72 6.42 -5.65 0.21
CA ASP A 72 6.20 -7.08 -0.01
C ASP A 72 5.29 -7.70 1.05
N LEU A 73 5.40 -7.28 2.31
CA LEU A 73 4.54 -7.76 3.38
C LEU A 73 3.07 -7.42 3.09
N TYR A 74 2.78 -6.18 2.67
CA TYR A 74 1.44 -5.78 2.27
C TYR A 74 0.95 -6.54 1.04
N CYS A 75 1.79 -6.76 0.03
CA CYS A 75 1.43 -7.59 -1.11
C CYS A 75 1.09 -9.03 -0.70
N ASN A 76 1.87 -9.64 0.20
CA ASN A 76 1.58 -10.98 0.70
C ASN A 76 0.27 -11.04 1.50
N LEU A 77 0.00 -10.02 2.33
CA LEU A 77 -1.24 -9.86 3.07
C LEU A 77 -2.45 -9.75 2.13
N ILE A 78 -2.39 -8.89 1.11
CA ILE A 78 -3.47 -8.72 0.12
C ILE A 78 -3.68 -10.01 -0.70
N ARG A 79 -2.61 -10.72 -1.08
CA ARG A 79 -2.74 -11.98 -1.84
C ARG A 79 -3.50 -13.06 -1.06
N GLN A 80 -3.30 -13.12 0.25
CA GLN A 80 -3.92 -14.08 1.16
C GLN A 80 -5.08 -13.45 1.96
N PHE A 81 -5.67 -12.36 1.45
CA PHE A 81 -6.59 -11.52 2.22
C PHE A 81 -7.70 -12.29 2.94
N PRO A 82 -8.44 -13.22 2.32
CA PRO A 82 -9.55 -13.91 2.97
C PRO A 82 -9.12 -14.79 4.17
N GLU A 83 -7.83 -15.09 4.31
CA GLU A 83 -7.32 -15.97 5.36
C GLU A 83 -7.15 -15.28 6.71
N PHE A 84 -7.15 -13.94 6.74
CA PHE A 84 -6.90 -13.15 7.95
C PHE A 84 -8.19 -12.61 8.58
N ASP A 85 -8.16 -12.44 9.90
CA ASP A 85 -9.23 -11.78 10.63
C ASP A 85 -9.32 -10.29 10.28
N GLU A 86 -10.53 -9.73 10.44
CA GLU A 86 -10.82 -8.32 10.16
C GLU A 86 -9.93 -7.37 10.96
N GLY A 87 -9.67 -7.66 12.24
CA GLY A 87 -8.87 -6.81 13.10
C GLY A 87 -7.44 -6.64 12.59
N LEU A 88 -6.80 -7.73 12.16
CA LEU A 88 -5.47 -7.70 11.56
C LEU A 88 -5.44 -6.89 10.26
N LYS A 89 -6.43 -7.10 9.37
CA LYS A 89 -6.56 -6.37 8.09
C LYS A 89 -6.73 -4.86 8.33
N ILE A 90 -7.66 -4.49 9.21
CA ILE A 90 -7.95 -3.08 9.55
C ILE A 90 -6.73 -2.43 10.22
N SER A 91 -6.04 -3.14 11.11
CA SER A 91 -4.81 -2.66 11.73
C SER A 91 -3.72 -2.36 10.70
N ALA A 92 -3.45 -3.30 9.79
CA ALA A 92 -2.48 -3.11 8.72
C ALA A 92 -2.83 -1.91 7.81
N PHE A 93 -4.11 -1.78 7.45
CA PHE A 93 -4.60 -0.66 6.63
C PHE A 93 -4.47 0.69 7.34
N ARG A 94 -4.80 0.77 8.64
CA ARG A 94 -4.61 1.98 9.46
C ARG A 94 -3.15 2.43 9.51
N ILE A 95 -2.23 1.48 9.59
CA ILE A 95 -0.79 1.77 9.54
C ILE A 95 -0.41 2.30 8.16
N LEU A 96 -0.90 1.68 7.08
CA LEU A 96 -0.65 2.15 5.71
C LEU A 96 -1.20 3.57 5.47
N LEU A 97 -2.36 3.92 6.03
CA LEU A 97 -2.90 5.28 6.02
C LEU A 97 -1.99 6.26 6.78
N GLN A 98 -1.42 5.86 7.90
CA GLN A 98 -0.46 6.70 8.65
C GLN A 98 0.84 6.91 7.88
N VAL A 99 1.37 5.85 7.25
CA VAL A 99 2.53 5.93 6.34
C VAL A 99 2.24 6.90 5.20
N SER A 100 1.06 6.78 4.59
CA SER A 100 0.66 7.66 3.49
C SER A 100 0.54 9.13 3.91
N LYS A 101 0.15 9.41 5.16
CA LYS A 101 0.20 10.77 5.73
C LYS A 101 1.62 11.29 5.86
N LYS A 102 2.55 10.47 6.36
CA LYS A 102 3.98 10.83 6.40
C LYS A 102 4.55 11.06 5.00
N VAL A 103 4.14 10.25 4.01
CA VAL A 103 4.50 10.47 2.60
C VAL A 103 3.99 11.84 2.12
N ILE A 104 2.74 12.21 2.41
CA ILE A 104 2.21 13.54 2.08
C ILE A 104 3.05 14.65 2.73
N GLU A 105 3.41 14.52 4.00
CA GLU A 105 4.26 15.47 4.73
C GLU A 105 5.63 15.60 4.04
N THR A 106 6.33 14.49 3.82
CA THR A 106 7.63 14.48 3.12
C THR A 106 7.55 15.11 1.72
N LEU A 107 6.50 14.81 0.95
CA LEU A 107 6.31 15.37 -0.38
C LEU A 107 6.03 16.87 -0.31
N THR A 108 5.25 17.33 0.68
CA THR A 108 4.96 18.75 0.87
C THR A 108 6.25 19.51 1.17
N ASP A 109 7.03 19.03 2.14
CA ASP A 109 8.31 19.64 2.51
C ASP A 109 9.27 19.69 1.31
N THR A 110 9.33 18.61 0.51
CA THR A 110 10.16 18.55 -0.71
C THR A 110 9.68 19.53 -1.78
N LEU A 111 8.37 19.77 -1.88
CA LEU A 111 7.76 20.66 -2.86
C LEU A 111 7.82 22.15 -2.47
N GLU A 112 7.97 22.44 -1.18
CA GLU A 112 8.17 23.80 -0.65
C GLU A 112 9.59 24.32 -0.91
N ASP A 113 10.57 23.42 -1.07
CA ASP A 113 11.87 23.76 -1.62
C ASP A 113 11.66 24.14 -3.10
N GLU A 114 11.54 25.44 -3.40
CA GLU A 114 11.20 26.06 -4.71
C GLU A 114 12.24 25.80 -5.82
N THR A 115 12.83 24.62 -5.84
CA THR A 115 13.72 24.14 -6.89
C THR A 115 12.93 23.91 -8.18
N GLU A 116 13.46 24.45 -9.29
CA GLU A 116 12.87 24.28 -10.62
C GLU A 116 13.08 22.86 -11.15
N GLU A 117 14.19 22.21 -10.79
CA GLU A 117 14.55 20.85 -11.17
C GLU A 117 15.04 20.06 -9.94
N TYR A 118 14.39 18.92 -9.68
CA TYR A 118 14.83 17.95 -8.68
C TYR A 118 15.86 17.01 -9.27
N ASP A 119 16.85 16.61 -8.47
CA ASP A 119 17.77 15.54 -8.87
C ASP A 119 17.01 14.24 -9.21
N ILE A 120 17.57 13.45 -10.11
CA ILE A 120 16.99 12.20 -10.62
C ILE A 120 16.71 11.22 -9.48
N GLN A 121 17.61 11.11 -8.50
CA GLN A 121 17.44 10.18 -7.39
C GLN A 121 16.30 10.60 -6.47
N LEU A 122 16.21 11.89 -6.16
CA LEU A 122 15.14 12.44 -5.33
C LEU A 122 13.78 12.28 -6.03
N SER A 123 13.70 12.63 -7.32
CA SER A 123 12.50 12.46 -8.13
C SER A 123 12.03 11.00 -8.17
N SER A 124 12.96 10.07 -8.42
CA SER A 124 12.70 8.63 -8.42
C SER A 124 12.18 8.14 -7.06
N LYS A 125 12.83 8.55 -5.96
CA LYS A 125 12.42 8.21 -4.60
C LYS A 125 10.99 8.70 -4.31
N CYS A 126 10.71 9.97 -4.54
CA CYS A 126 9.38 10.56 -4.31
C CYS A 126 8.31 9.88 -5.16
N ARG A 127 8.60 9.62 -6.44
CA ARG A 127 7.70 8.90 -7.34
C ARG A 127 7.41 7.49 -6.85
N ASN A 128 8.43 6.71 -6.50
CA ASN A 128 8.23 5.35 -5.99
C ASN A 128 7.43 5.36 -4.67
N MET A 129 7.67 6.31 -3.76
CA MET A 129 6.87 6.47 -2.53
C MET A 129 5.39 6.68 -2.85
N ILE A 130 5.08 7.57 -3.80
CA ILE A 130 3.71 7.85 -4.23
C ILE A 130 3.08 6.60 -4.84
N LEU A 131 3.74 6.02 -5.86
CA LEU A 131 3.18 4.91 -6.63
C LEU A 131 2.94 3.69 -5.73
N MET A 132 3.91 3.30 -4.91
CA MET A 132 3.77 2.16 -4.01
C MET A 132 2.69 2.37 -2.95
N SER A 133 2.64 3.55 -2.32
CA SER A 133 1.67 3.82 -1.25
C SER A 133 0.24 3.85 -1.78
N VAL A 134 0.01 4.58 -2.88
CA VAL A 134 -1.31 4.68 -3.52
C VAL A 134 -1.73 3.33 -4.08
N TYR A 135 -0.83 2.60 -4.74
CA TYR A 135 -1.13 1.28 -5.26
C TYR A 135 -1.58 0.32 -4.15
N LEU A 136 -0.84 0.25 -3.04
CA LEU A 136 -1.25 -0.60 -1.91
C LEU A 136 -2.58 -0.16 -1.31
N LEU A 137 -2.81 1.15 -1.11
CA LEU A 137 -4.08 1.66 -0.60
C LEU A 137 -5.26 1.24 -1.49
N CYS A 138 -5.10 1.36 -2.82
CA CYS A 138 -6.12 0.95 -3.78
C CYS A 138 -6.35 -0.57 -3.74
N GLN A 139 -5.30 -1.38 -3.74
CA GLN A 139 -5.42 -2.83 -3.72
C GLN A 139 -6.02 -3.37 -2.42
N PHE A 140 -5.67 -2.77 -1.28
CA PHE A 140 -6.24 -3.13 0.01
C PHE A 140 -7.73 -2.77 0.07
N THR A 141 -8.10 -1.59 -0.43
CA THR A 141 -9.50 -1.15 -0.55
C THR A 141 -10.28 -2.10 -1.45
N HIS A 142 -9.72 -2.47 -2.61
CA HIS A 142 -10.34 -3.43 -3.51
C HIS A 142 -10.59 -4.79 -2.84
N ALA A 143 -9.61 -5.31 -2.09
CA ALA A 143 -9.73 -6.58 -1.37
C ALA A 143 -10.86 -6.55 -0.31
N PHE A 144 -11.00 -5.45 0.44
CA PHE A 144 -12.12 -5.27 1.37
C PHE A 144 -13.47 -5.22 0.66
N GLU A 145 -13.60 -4.44 -0.41
CA GLU A 145 -14.84 -4.34 -1.17
C GLU A 145 -15.24 -5.69 -1.78
N GLU A 146 -14.30 -6.46 -2.32
CA GLU A 146 -14.56 -7.81 -2.81
C GLU A 146 -15.09 -8.75 -1.71
N GLU A 147 -14.49 -8.71 -0.51
CA GLU A 147 -14.90 -9.54 0.62
C GLU A 147 -16.33 -9.19 1.06
N ILE A 148 -16.69 -7.91 1.09
CA ILE A 148 -18.05 -7.43 1.38
C ILE A 148 -19.04 -7.91 0.32
N ILE A 149 -18.71 -7.77 -0.97
CA ILE A 149 -19.55 -8.25 -2.07
C ILE A 149 -19.79 -9.77 -1.95
N LYS A 150 -18.73 -10.55 -1.68
CA LYS A 150 -18.81 -12.01 -1.49
C LYS A 150 -19.67 -12.37 -0.27
N LYS A 151 -19.51 -11.69 0.86
CA LYS A 151 -20.33 -11.87 2.07
C LYS A 151 -21.80 -11.60 1.78
N ASN A 152 -22.11 -10.51 1.07
CA ASN A 152 -23.48 -10.13 0.70
C ASN A 152 -24.12 -11.14 -0.26
N ALA A 153 -23.36 -11.66 -1.24
CA ALA A 153 -23.85 -12.68 -2.16
C ALA A 153 -24.21 -13.99 -1.44
N ASN A 154 -23.36 -14.44 -0.51
CA ASN A 154 -23.57 -15.68 0.24
C ASN A 154 -24.80 -15.61 1.17
N VAL A 155 -25.09 -14.45 1.75
CA VAL A 155 -26.29 -14.24 2.59
C VAL A 155 -27.58 -14.39 1.78
N ASN A 156 -27.58 -13.97 0.51
CA ASN A 156 -28.75 -14.03 -0.36
C ASN A 156 -29.07 -15.45 -0.87
N ILE A 157 -28.08 -16.34 -0.93
CA ILE A 157 -28.25 -17.73 -1.41
C ILE A 157 -28.78 -18.65 -0.29
N GLY A 158 -28.50 -18.35 0.99
CA GLY A 158 -28.78 -19.26 2.11
C GLY A 158 -30.14 -19.11 2.82
N LYS A 159 -30.98 -18.11 2.51
CA LYS A 159 -32.19 -17.82 3.30
C LYS A 159 -33.46 -17.70 2.46
N GLY A 160 -34.17 -18.81 2.30
CA GLY A 160 -35.59 -18.88 1.89
C GLY A 160 -36.60 -18.31 2.90
N ARG A 161 -36.17 -17.52 3.90
CA ARG A 161 -37.06 -16.81 4.83
C ARG A 161 -36.51 -15.41 5.09
N LYS A 162 -37.32 -14.41 4.71
CA LYS A 162 -37.12 -12.97 4.92
C LYS A 162 -36.80 -12.67 6.40
N LYS A 163 -35.53 -12.62 6.76
CA LYS A 163 -35.05 -11.85 7.92
C LYS A 163 -34.18 -10.75 7.33
N LYS A 164 -34.70 -9.52 7.29
CA LYS A 164 -33.92 -8.33 6.93
C LYS A 164 -32.79 -8.24 7.95
N MET A 165 -31.59 -8.67 7.58
CA MET A 165 -30.38 -8.28 8.29
C MET A 165 -30.15 -6.81 7.95
N THR A 166 -29.94 -5.97 8.96
CA THR A 166 -29.61 -4.56 8.79
C THR A 166 -28.27 -4.44 8.08
N ILE A 167 -28.08 -3.36 7.32
CA ILE A 167 -26.85 -3.06 6.55
C ILE A 167 -25.59 -3.19 7.43
N GLU A 168 -25.72 -2.89 8.73
CA GLU A 168 -24.69 -3.03 9.76
C GLU A 168 -24.15 -4.46 9.98
N GLU A 169 -24.94 -5.52 9.73
CA GLU A 169 -24.46 -6.91 9.92
C GLU A 169 -23.63 -7.41 8.73
N THR A 170 -23.83 -6.79 7.56
CA THR A 170 -23.17 -7.13 6.30
C THR A 170 -21.85 -6.40 6.12
N GLU A 171 -21.74 -5.15 6.57
CA GLU A 171 -20.50 -4.39 6.53
C GLU A 171 -19.47 -4.92 7.54
N LEU A 172 -18.19 -4.74 7.21
CA LEU A 172 -17.10 -4.86 8.18
C LEU A 172 -17.22 -3.66 9.11
N SER A 173 -17.31 -3.89 10.43
CA SER A 173 -17.83 -2.90 11.37
C SER A 173 -17.02 -1.59 11.39
N GLU A 174 -15.74 -1.65 11.04
CA GLU A 174 -14.84 -0.48 11.01
C GLU A 174 -14.52 0.01 9.59
N TRP A 175 -14.81 -0.79 8.56
CA TRP A 175 -14.37 -0.51 7.19
C TRP A 175 -14.92 0.79 6.59
N PRO A 176 -16.21 1.16 6.74
CA PRO A 176 -16.74 2.40 6.16
C PRO A 176 -15.97 3.65 6.60
N GLU A 177 -15.56 3.70 7.87
CA GLU A 177 -14.77 4.82 8.41
C GLU A 177 -13.36 4.85 7.80
N GLU A 178 -12.70 3.69 7.74
CA GLU A 178 -11.36 3.58 7.16
C GLU A 178 -11.35 3.87 5.65
N ARG A 179 -12.39 3.45 4.92
CA ARG A 179 -12.61 3.78 3.51
C ARG A 179 -12.71 5.29 3.29
N LEU A 180 -13.41 6.01 4.16
CA LEU A 180 -13.48 7.47 4.09
C LEU A 180 -12.09 8.10 4.30
N LYS A 181 -11.32 7.62 5.28
CA LYS A 181 -9.95 8.09 5.53
C LYS A 181 -9.04 7.84 4.32
N PHE A 182 -9.21 6.72 3.63
CA PHE A 182 -8.54 6.44 2.37
C PHE A 182 -8.85 7.48 1.29
N PHE A 183 -10.12 7.80 1.04
CA PHE A 183 -10.48 8.83 0.06
C PHE A 183 -9.90 10.19 0.40
N VAL A 184 -9.94 10.58 1.68
CA VAL A 184 -9.33 11.83 2.14
C VAL A 184 -7.81 11.83 1.91
N THR A 185 -7.15 10.69 2.13
CA THR A 185 -5.70 10.53 1.92
C THR A 185 -5.34 10.63 0.45
N LEU A 186 -6.04 9.91 -0.43
CA LEU A 186 -5.83 10.02 -1.88
C LEU A 186 -6.04 11.45 -2.38
N LYS A 187 -7.13 12.09 -1.95
CA LYS A 187 -7.41 13.48 -2.32
C LYS A 187 -6.24 14.40 -1.98
N LYS A 188 -5.66 14.26 -0.79
CA LYS A 188 -4.50 15.06 -0.37
C LYS A 188 -3.28 14.81 -1.25
N ILE A 189 -2.95 13.55 -1.58
CA ILE A 189 -1.85 13.22 -2.48
C ILE A 189 -2.05 13.88 -3.85
N PHE A 190 -3.25 13.76 -4.43
CA PHE A 190 -3.54 14.32 -5.75
C PHE A 190 -3.66 15.85 -5.79
N GLN A 191 -3.82 16.50 -4.64
CA GLN A 191 -3.79 17.97 -4.54
C GLN A 191 -2.37 18.53 -4.57
N LEU A 192 -1.36 17.73 -4.23
CA LEU A 192 0.04 18.13 -4.35
C LEU A 192 0.43 18.23 -5.84
N PRO A 193 1.35 19.13 -6.21
CA PRO A 193 1.90 19.22 -7.56
C PRO A 193 2.86 18.06 -7.89
N ILE A 194 2.45 16.81 -7.62
CA ILE A 194 3.27 15.59 -7.72
C ILE A 194 3.89 15.37 -9.10
N ARG A 195 3.26 15.88 -10.17
CA ARG A 195 3.80 15.81 -11.54
C ARG A 195 5.22 16.37 -11.67
N LYS A 196 5.66 17.24 -10.76
CA LYS A 196 7.03 17.76 -10.73
C LYS A 196 8.09 16.67 -10.53
N PHE A 197 7.73 15.51 -9.97
CA PHE A 197 8.63 14.36 -9.80
C PHE A 197 8.70 13.45 -11.04
N TRP A 198 7.99 13.77 -12.12
CA TRP A 198 8.02 13.04 -13.38
C TRP A 198 8.81 13.83 -14.42
N ASN A 199 9.55 13.10 -15.26
CA ASN A 199 10.23 13.68 -16.42
C ASN A 199 9.92 12.83 -17.67
N PRO A 200 9.12 13.33 -18.63
CA PRO A 200 8.44 14.64 -18.63
C PRO A 200 7.40 14.75 -17.50
N PRO A 201 6.93 15.96 -17.10
CA PRO A 201 6.00 16.17 -15.98
C PRO A 201 4.56 15.75 -16.31
N ILE A 202 4.42 14.51 -16.76
CA ILE A 202 3.21 13.82 -17.18
C ILE A 202 3.13 12.56 -16.34
N ILE A 203 2.02 12.42 -15.62
CA ILE A 203 1.78 11.27 -14.76
C ILE A 203 1.38 10.07 -15.62
N ASP A 204 1.90 8.89 -15.26
CA ASP A 204 1.65 7.65 -15.98
C ASP A 204 0.15 7.30 -16.03
N TYR A 205 -0.33 6.87 -17.21
CA TYR A 205 -1.74 6.50 -17.41
C TYR A 205 -2.19 5.37 -16.47
N GLU A 206 -1.34 4.36 -16.24
CA GLU A 206 -1.64 3.23 -15.34
C GLU A 206 -1.81 3.67 -13.88
N PHE A 207 -1.30 4.84 -13.47
CA PHE A 207 -1.53 5.37 -12.12
C PHE A 207 -2.89 6.05 -11.96
N ILE A 208 -3.43 6.61 -13.06
CA ILE A 208 -4.69 7.35 -13.04
C ILE A 208 -5.89 6.38 -13.12
N LYS A 209 -5.70 5.24 -13.76
CA LYS A 209 -6.72 4.22 -14.02
C LYS A 209 -7.13 3.47 -12.76
#